data_AF-A0A925AP04-F1
#
_entry.id   AF-A0A925AP04-F1
#
_cell.length_a   1.000
_cell.length_b   1.000
_cell.length_c   1.000
_cell.angle_alpha   90.00
_cell.angle_beta   90.00
_cell.angle_gamma   90.00
#
_symmetry.space_group_name_H-M   'P 1'
#
loop_
_entity.id
_entity.type
_entity.pdbx_description
1 polymer ?
#
loop_
_entity_poly.entity_id
_entity_poly.type
_entity_poly.pdbx_seq_one_letter_code
_entity_poly.pdbx_strand_id
1 'polypeptide(L)'
;MKLIGDPVGIYRDHAGNVAFAEELGLIAVYAVVSSDNEWDQFEWGHYMKVRREAEANPDDPKLAARLSRSRHWRDGYLRWGRATMGFGVYVFRLPGGAN
;
A
#
# COMPACT_ATOMS: atom_id res chain seq x y z
N MET A 1 9.50 11.58 -14.06
CA MET A 1 8.93 10.29 -13.61
C MET A 1 9.38 10.07 -12.18
N LYS A 2 8.47 10.12 -11.20
CA LYS A 2 8.80 9.95 -9.78
C LYS A 2 8.60 8.46 -9.46
N LEU A 3 9.70 7.72 -9.32
CA LEU A 3 9.67 6.33 -8.88
C LEU A 3 9.29 6.26 -7.39
N ILE A 4 8.75 5.11 -6.98
CA ILE A 4 8.51 4.75 -5.57
C ILE A 4 9.83 4.86 -4.80
N GLY A 5 9.76 5.46 -3.61
CA GLY A 5 10.92 5.65 -2.73
C GLY A 5 10.79 6.97 -1.99
N ASP A 6 9.99 6.98 -0.93
CA ASP A 6 10.13 8.01 0.09
C ASP A 6 11.45 7.78 0.87
N PRO A 7 12.07 8.84 1.41
CA PRO A 7 13.31 8.70 2.16
C PRO A 7 13.13 7.75 3.36
N VAL A 8 14.11 6.87 3.55
CA VAL A 8 14.17 5.97 4.71
C VAL A 8 14.12 6.82 5.99
N GLY A 9 13.15 6.55 6.88
CA GLY A 9 13.08 7.18 8.20
C GLY A 9 11.90 8.14 8.45
N ILE A 10 11.04 8.43 7.47
CA ILE A 10 9.77 9.16 7.76
C ILE A 10 8.68 8.26 8.37
N TYR A 11 8.78 6.95 8.19
CA TYR A 11 7.84 5.98 8.72
C TYR A 11 8.47 5.16 9.85
N ARG A 12 7.70 4.94 10.92
CA ARG A 12 8.07 3.97 11.97
C ARG A 12 7.72 2.57 11.52
N ASP A 13 8.47 1.59 12.02
CA ASP A 13 8.11 0.18 11.88
C ASP A 13 6.84 -0.15 12.68
N HIS A 14 6.39 -1.40 12.58
CA HIS A 14 5.15 -1.84 13.22
C HIS A 14 5.15 -1.61 14.73
N ALA A 15 6.23 -2.02 15.40
CA ALA A 15 6.39 -1.85 16.83
C ALA A 15 6.48 -0.36 17.22
N GLY A 16 7.22 0.44 16.45
CA GLY A 16 7.40 1.86 16.69
C GLY A 16 6.09 2.65 16.56
N ASN A 17 5.17 2.26 15.68
CA ASN A 17 3.84 2.88 15.61
C ASN A 17 3.01 2.61 16.88
N VAL A 18 3.09 1.41 17.45
CA VAL A 18 2.39 1.07 18.70
C VAL A 18 3.00 1.81 19.88
N ALA A 19 4.33 1.73 20.02
CA ALA A 19 5.06 2.39 21.12
C ALA A 19 4.81 3.91 21.13
N PHE A 20 4.85 4.55 19.97
CA PHE A 20 4.59 5.98 19.86
C PHE A 20 3.15 6.36 20.30
N ALA A 21 2.16 5.53 20.02
CA ALA A 21 0.80 5.77 20.48
C ALA A 21 0.67 5.63 22.00
N GLU A 22 1.34 4.65 22.59
CA GLU A 22 1.37 4.44 24.05
C GLU A 22 2.11 5.58 24.78
N GLU A 23 3.19 6.10 24.20
CA GLU A 23 3.87 7.32 24.69
C GLU A 23 2.95 8.55 24.71
N LEU A 24 1.97 8.61 23.80
CA LEU A 24 0.93 9.64 23.77
C LEU A 24 -0.23 9.35 24.74
N GLY A 25 -0.14 8.29 25.54
CA GLY A 25 -1.16 7.89 26.52
C GLY A 25 -2.35 7.13 25.93
N LEU A 26 -2.27 6.70 24.67
CA LEU A 26 -3.29 5.85 24.06
C LEU A 26 -3.11 4.38 24.47
N ILE A 27 -4.20 3.62 24.45
CA ILE A 27 -4.17 2.18 24.72
C ILE A 27 -4.30 1.44 23.39
N ALA A 28 -3.30 0.63 23.03
CA ALA A 28 -3.36 -0.22 21.84
C ALA A 28 -4.38 -1.36 22.03
N VAL A 29 -5.32 -1.48 21.09
CA VAL A 29 -6.40 -2.48 21.15
C VAL A 29 -6.23 -3.54 20.08
N TYR A 30 -5.81 -3.14 18.88
CA TYR A 30 -5.59 -4.03 17.75
C TYR A 30 -4.54 -3.45 16.81
N ALA A 31 -3.67 -4.31 16.29
CA ALA A 31 -2.66 -3.94 15.32
C ALA A 31 -2.44 -5.10 14.35
N VAL A 32 -2.44 -4.81 13.05
CA VAL A 32 -2.16 -5.79 11.99
C VAL A 32 -1.40 -5.13 10.86
N VAL A 33 -0.55 -5.90 10.19
CA VAL A 33 0.15 -5.47 8.98
C VAL A 33 -0.30 -6.32 7.79
N SER A 34 -0.27 -5.73 6.61
CA SER A 34 -0.49 -6.46 5.39
C SER A 34 0.63 -7.48 5.16
N SER A 35 0.24 -8.63 4.65
CA SER A 35 1.11 -9.64 4.09
C SER A 35 1.49 -9.29 2.66
N ASP A 36 2.57 -9.91 2.17
CA ASP A 36 2.92 -9.81 0.76
C ASP A 36 1.79 -10.29 -0.16
N ASN A 37 1.03 -11.31 0.25
CA ASN A 37 -0.07 -11.83 -0.55
C ASN A 37 -1.22 -10.82 -0.69
N GLU A 38 -1.53 -10.06 0.36
CA GLU A 38 -2.51 -8.98 0.27
C GLU A 38 -2.03 -7.85 -0.65
N TRP A 39 -0.74 -7.52 -0.60
CA TRP A 39 -0.14 -6.58 -1.56
C TRP A 39 -0.18 -7.11 -2.99
N ASP A 40 0.15 -8.39 -3.19
CA ASP A 40 0.08 -9.05 -4.50
C ASP A 40 -1.36 -8.96 -5.04
N GLN A 41 -2.37 -9.32 -4.23
CA GLN A 41 -3.78 -9.23 -4.63
C GLN A 41 -4.19 -7.78 -4.99
N PHE A 42 -3.78 -6.81 -4.19
CA PHE A 42 -4.09 -5.40 -4.42
C PHE A 42 -3.49 -4.88 -5.74
N GLU A 43 -2.18 -5.07 -5.94
CA GLU A 43 -1.45 -4.55 -7.11
C GLU A 43 -1.85 -5.29 -8.40
N TRP A 44 -2.00 -6.62 -8.34
CA TRP A 44 -2.49 -7.39 -9.49
C TRP A 44 -3.94 -7.05 -9.81
N GLY A 45 -4.79 -6.78 -8.83
CA GLY A 45 -6.16 -6.31 -9.03
C GLY A 45 -6.21 -5.01 -9.84
N HIS A 46 -5.37 -4.03 -9.50
CA HIS A 46 -5.27 -2.78 -10.26
C HIS A 46 -4.81 -3.02 -11.70
N TYR A 47 -3.74 -3.80 -11.89
CA TYR A 47 -3.22 -4.13 -13.22
C TYR A 47 -4.26 -4.85 -14.09
N MET A 48 -4.96 -5.84 -13.52
CA MET A 48 -5.96 -6.63 -14.23
C MET A 48 -7.15 -5.78 -14.70
N LYS A 49 -7.60 -4.83 -13.89
CA LYS A 49 -8.63 -3.86 -14.28
C LYS A 49 -8.19 -3.05 -15.51
N VAL A 50 -7.00 -2.44 -15.45
CA VAL A 50 -6.48 -1.62 -16.55
C VAL A 50 -6.30 -2.45 -17.82
N ARG A 51 -5.76 -3.67 -17.69
CA ARG A 51 -5.58 -4.60 -18.80
C ARG A 51 -6.90 -4.94 -19.48
N ARG A 52 -7.92 -5.31 -18.71
CA ARG A 52 -9.24 -5.67 -19.25
C ARG A 52 -9.90 -4.49 -19.98
N GLU A 53 -9.79 -3.28 -19.45
CA GLU A 53 -10.32 -2.07 -20.09
C GLU A 53 -9.65 -1.80 -21.44
N ALA A 54 -8.33 -1.95 -21.52
CA ALA A 54 -7.57 -1.77 -22.76
C ALA A 54 -7.81 -2.89 -23.79
N GLU A 55 -7.94 -4.15 -23.34
CA GLU A 55 -8.26 -5.28 -24.22
C GLU A 55 -9.66 -5.16 -24.84
N ALA A 56 -10.61 -4.58 -24.11
CA ALA A 56 -11.96 -4.32 -24.63
C ALA A 56 -12.01 -3.14 -25.63
N ASN A 57 -10.98 -2.30 -25.68
CA ASN A 57 -10.93 -1.08 -26.51
C ASN A 57 -9.53 -0.91 -27.15
N PRO A 58 -9.14 -1.81 -28.07
CA PRO A 58 -7.77 -1.88 -28.57
C PRO A 58 -7.32 -0.62 -29.35
N ASP A 59 -8.26 0.09 -29.96
CA ASP A 59 -7.97 1.27 -30.78
C ASP A 59 -7.94 2.58 -29.97
N ASP A 60 -8.20 2.55 -28.66
CA ASP A 60 -8.14 3.76 -27.82
C ASP A 60 -6.68 4.04 -27.37
N PRO A 61 -6.02 5.08 -27.92
CA PRO A 61 -4.63 5.40 -27.58
C PRO A 61 -4.46 5.82 -26.12
N LYS A 62 -5.49 6.34 -25.46
CA LYS A 62 -5.44 6.71 -24.03
C LYS A 62 -5.37 5.47 -23.15
N LEU A 63 -6.14 4.43 -23.50
CA LEU A 63 -6.13 3.15 -22.79
C LEU A 63 -4.82 2.39 -23.04
N ALA A 64 -4.28 2.42 -24.27
CA ALA A 64 -2.96 1.88 -24.56
C ALA A 64 -1.86 2.57 -23.71
N ALA A 65 -1.87 3.90 -23.63
CA ALA A 65 -0.93 4.65 -22.81
C ALA A 65 -1.08 4.34 -21.31
N ARG A 66 -2.32 4.18 -20.82
CA ARG A 66 -2.59 3.79 -19.42
C ARG A 66 -2.08 2.39 -19.11
N LEU A 67 -2.29 1.42 -20.00
CA LEU A 67 -1.76 0.06 -19.86
C LEU A 67 -0.23 0.07 -19.82
N SER A 68 0.43 0.86 -20.67
CA SER A 68 1.89 1.01 -20.64
C SER A 68 2.39 1.52 -19.28
N ARG A 69 1.73 2.54 -18.71
CA ARG A 69 2.09 3.04 -17.37
C ARG A 69 1.84 1.99 -16.28
N SER A 70 0.73 1.25 -16.37
CA SER A 70 0.40 0.20 -15.41
C SER A 70 1.41 -0.96 -15.45
N ARG A 71 1.93 -1.34 -16.63
CA ARG A 71 3.03 -2.31 -16.77
C ARG A 71 4.30 -1.81 -16.09
N HIS A 72 4.67 -0.55 -16.32
CA HIS A 72 5.84 0.05 -15.68
C HIS A 72 5.71 0.06 -14.14
N TRP A 73 4.53 0.40 -13.62
CA TRP A 73 4.26 0.34 -12.18
C TRP A 73 4.39 -1.08 -11.62
N ARG A 74 3.73 -2.06 -12.26
CA ARG A 74 3.83 -3.49 -11.89
C ARG A 74 5.28 -3.95 -11.84
N ASP A 75 6.08 -3.59 -12.83
CA ASP A 75 7.50 -3.98 -12.87
C ASP A 75 8.29 -3.33 -11.72
N GLY A 76 7.95 -2.09 -11.35
CA GLY A 76 8.49 -1.42 -10.16
C GLY A 76 8.08 -2.09 -8.85
N TYR A 77 6.81 -2.48 -8.72
CA TYR A 77 6.32 -3.25 -7.58
C TYR A 77 7.07 -4.57 -7.43
N LEU A 78 7.17 -5.37 -8.50
CA LEU A 78 7.84 -6.67 -8.47
C LEU A 78 9.34 -6.55 -8.16
N ARG A 79 9.99 -5.47 -8.62
CA ARG A 79 11.44 -5.28 -8.43
C ARG A 79 11.79 -4.71 -7.07
N TRP A 80 10.98 -3.81 -6.54
CA TRP A 80 11.30 -3.06 -5.32
C TRP A 80 10.10 -3.00 -4.36
N GLY A 81 8.94 -2.61 -4.87
CA GLY A 81 7.76 -2.34 -4.05
C GLY A 81 7.38 -3.48 -3.13
N ARG A 82 7.36 -4.73 -3.60
CA ARG A 82 6.99 -5.90 -2.80
C ARG A 82 7.89 -6.10 -1.57
N ALA A 83 9.16 -5.72 -1.64
CA ALA A 83 10.08 -5.85 -0.50
C ALA A 83 10.08 -4.62 0.42
N THR A 84 9.56 -3.48 -0.03
CA THR A 84 9.67 -2.20 0.68
C THR A 84 8.35 -1.61 1.14
N MET A 85 7.24 -2.01 0.52
CA MET A 85 5.91 -1.49 0.82
C MET A 85 5.29 -2.30 1.96
N GLY A 86 4.85 -1.60 2.99
CA GLY A 86 4.06 -2.15 4.08
C GLY A 86 2.78 -1.33 4.24
N PHE A 87 1.74 -1.97 4.73
CA PHE A 87 0.54 -1.29 5.22
C PHE A 87 0.19 -1.84 6.58
N GLY A 88 -0.35 -1.01 7.47
CA GLY A 88 -0.78 -1.45 8.78
C GLY A 88 -2.02 -0.72 9.23
N VAL A 89 -2.87 -1.44 9.97
CA VAL A 89 -4.06 -0.89 10.63
C VAL A 89 -3.81 -0.96 12.13
N TYR A 90 -4.01 0.16 12.80
CA TYR A 90 -3.84 0.30 14.24
C TYR A 90 -5.11 0.90 14.83
N VAL A 91 -5.64 0.26 15.86
CA VAL A 91 -6.81 0.73 16.61
C VAL A 91 -6.37 1.04 18.02
N PHE A 92 -6.60 2.27 18.44
CA PHE A 92 -6.28 2.78 19.76
C PHE A 92 -7.51 3.30 20.47
N ARG A 93 -7.48 3.27 21.79
CA ARG A 93 -8.51 3.82 22.66
C ARG A 93 -7.94 4.99 23.47
N LEU A 94 -8.74 6.04 23.64
CA LEU A 94 -8.41 7.12 24.55
C LEU A 94 -8.46 6.63 26.00
N PRO A 95 -7.55 7.10 26.88
CA PRO A 95 -7.63 6.79 28.30
C PRO A 95 -8.96 7.33 28.87
N GLY A 96 -9.74 6.47 29.51
CA GLY A 96 -11.06 6.80 30.06
C GLY A 96 -12.29 6.46 29.19
N GLY A 97 -12.09 5.93 27.98
CA GLY A 97 -13.19 5.51 27.10
C GLY A 97 -13.72 4.10 27.42
N ALA A 98 -14.47 3.95 28.50
CA ALA A 98 -15.46 2.87 28.67
C ALA A 98 -16.57 3.42 29.57
N ASN A 99 -17.58 4.02 28.94
CA ASN A 99 -18.92 4.11 29.51
C ASN A 99 -19.76 3.04 28.82
#